data_AF-A0A522U120-F1
#
_entry.id   AF-A0A522U120-F1
#
_cell.length_a   1.000
_cell.length_b   1.000
_cell.length_c   1.000
_cell.angle_alpha   90.00
_cell.angle_beta   90.00
_cell.angle_gamma   90.00
#
_symmetry.space_group_name_H-M   'P 1'
#
loop_
_entity.id
_entity.type
_entity.pdbx_description
1 polymer ?
#
loop_
_entity_poly.entity_id
_entity_poly.type
_entity_poly.pdbx_seq_one_letter_code
_entity_poly.pdbx_strand_id
1 'polypeptide(L)'
;MAVIEAAAALLAWSGAAVIVLSDGRRGLALGLGLLTVGLAALEWGDWLAVIAIFGGGTLAAWRRLRSGRPGWGLMPPGSTPRMVLCVAAGLVALWVAVSVTTGPGVAVRFATLTVIGLMTARVLAGSHTTVVLTAVSALALAMAAATGLGAMTPGPAPFIIGALIAAGVTVVPLTEPRAA
;
A
#
# COMPACT_ATOMS: atom_id res chain seq x y z
N MET A 1 2.88 20.81 11.01
CA MET A 1 2.11 19.59 10.63
C MET A 1 2.15 19.30 9.15
N ALA A 2 1.88 20.25 8.25
CA ALA A 2 1.84 20.01 6.79
C ALA A 2 3.07 19.28 6.21
N VAL A 3 4.30 19.58 6.69
CA VAL A 3 5.52 18.90 6.24
C VAL A 3 5.53 17.41 6.63
N ILE A 4 5.00 17.07 7.82
CA ILE A 4 4.93 15.69 8.31
C ILE A 4 3.91 14.91 7.50
N GLU A 5 2.75 15.49 7.24
CA GLU A 5 1.70 14.87 6.39
C GLU A 5 2.20 14.64 4.96
N ALA A 6 2.90 15.63 4.38
CA ALA A 6 3.52 15.49 3.06
C ALA A 6 4.59 14.40 3.05
N ALA A 7 5.45 14.35 4.07
CA ALA A 7 6.47 13.30 4.21
C ALA A 7 5.84 11.92 4.38
N ALA A 8 4.77 11.79 5.17
CA ALA A 8 4.04 10.54 5.37
C ALA A 8 3.36 10.05 4.08
N ALA A 9 2.77 10.97 3.32
CA ALA A 9 2.15 10.66 2.04
C ALA A 9 3.18 10.28 0.96
N LEU A 10 4.34 10.95 0.94
CA LEU A 10 5.49 10.55 0.13
C LEU A 10 6.02 9.18 0.54
N LEU A 11 6.05 8.87 1.84
CA LEU A 11 6.44 7.56 2.34
C LEU A 11 5.48 6.48 1.84
N ALA A 12 4.17 6.73 1.92
CA ALA A 12 3.15 5.82 1.42
C ALA A 12 3.28 5.56 -0.09
N TRP A 13 3.45 6.63 -0.88
CA TRP A 13 3.71 6.53 -2.32
C TRP A 13 5.01 5.77 -2.62
N SER A 14 6.10 6.05 -1.89
CA SER A 14 7.36 5.33 -2.07
C SER A 14 7.22 3.84 -1.77
N GLY A 15 6.48 3.48 -0.72
CA GLY A 15 6.16 2.09 -0.40
C GLY A 15 5.38 1.41 -1.53
N ALA A 16 4.37 2.08 -2.07
CA ALA A 16 3.61 1.59 -3.22
C ALA A 16 4.48 1.40 -4.48
N ALA A 17 5.36 2.36 -4.78
CA ALA A 17 6.30 2.26 -5.90
C ALA A 17 7.27 1.07 -5.73
N VAL A 18 7.79 0.87 -4.51
CA VAL A 18 8.65 -0.28 -4.19
C VAL A 18 7.89 -1.60 -4.43
N ILE A 19 6.61 -1.71 -4.05
CA ILE A 19 5.80 -2.91 -4.32
C ILE A 19 5.62 -3.17 -5.82
N VAL A 20 5.44 -2.11 -6.63
CA VAL A 20 5.28 -2.22 -8.09
C VAL A 20 6.58 -2.64 -8.77
N LEU A 21 7.72 -2.13 -8.31
CA LEU A 21 9.03 -2.39 -8.89
C LEU A 21 9.69 -3.67 -8.39
N SER A 22 9.21 -4.25 -7.29
CA SER A 22 9.76 -5.45 -6.67
C SER A 22 8.95 -6.69 -7.05
N ASP A 23 9.65 -7.76 -7.43
CA ASP A 23 9.10 -9.11 -7.56
C ASP A 23 9.61 -10.06 -6.46
N GLY A 24 10.60 -9.64 -5.66
CA GLY A 24 11.20 -10.44 -4.59
C GLY A 24 10.56 -10.20 -3.22
N ARG A 25 10.64 -11.20 -2.32
CA ARG A 25 10.03 -11.14 -0.98
C ARG A 25 10.50 -9.95 -0.14
N ARG A 26 11.78 -9.56 -0.26
CA ARG A 26 12.37 -8.45 0.53
C ARG A 26 11.84 -7.10 0.06
N GLY A 27 11.80 -6.87 -1.25
CA GLY A 27 11.26 -5.63 -1.81
C GLY A 27 9.78 -5.47 -1.51
N LEU A 28 9.00 -6.55 -1.65
CA LEU A 28 7.57 -6.52 -1.35
C LEU A 28 7.28 -6.27 0.14
N ALA A 29 8.05 -6.87 1.04
CA ALA A 29 7.90 -6.61 2.48
C ALA A 29 8.31 -5.19 2.87
N LEU A 30 9.41 -4.67 2.32
CA LEU A 30 9.86 -3.30 2.58
C LEU A 30 8.87 -2.27 2.05
N GLY A 31 8.36 -2.46 0.83
CA GLY A 31 7.34 -1.59 0.26
C GLY A 31 6.05 -1.59 1.09
N LEU A 32 5.61 -2.76 1.56
CA LEU A 32 4.45 -2.87 2.44
C LEU A 32 4.70 -2.19 3.81
N GLY A 33 5.90 -2.33 4.37
CA GLY A 33 6.30 -1.68 5.61
C GLY A 33 6.31 -0.16 5.49
N LEU A 34 6.96 0.38 4.45
CA LEU A 34 6.98 1.82 4.16
C LEU A 34 5.57 2.39 3.97
N LEU A 35 4.73 1.67 3.22
CA LEU A 35 3.34 2.04 3.02
C LEU A 35 2.56 2.07 4.34
N THR A 36 2.73 1.05 5.17
CA THR A 36 2.07 0.94 6.48
C THR A 36 2.47 2.09 7.40
N VAL A 37 3.76 2.41 7.47
CA VAL A 37 4.26 3.52 8.30
C VAL A 37 3.72 4.86 7.78
N GLY A 38 3.66 5.04 6.45
CA GLY A 38 3.13 6.25 5.84
C GLY A 38 1.65 6.46 6.14
N LEU A 39 0.83 5.42 6.00
CA LEU A 39 -0.60 5.48 6.32
C LEU A 39 -0.84 5.66 7.83
N ALA A 40 -0.11 4.97 8.69
CA ALA A 40 -0.22 5.11 10.14
C ALA A 40 0.17 6.52 10.61
N ALA A 41 1.20 7.13 10.02
CA ALA A 41 1.62 8.49 10.34
C ALA A 41 0.58 9.55 9.91
N LEU A 42 -0.21 9.27 8.87
CA LEU A 42 -1.30 10.15 8.44
C LEU A 42 -2.50 10.12 9.40
N GLU A 43 -2.70 9.02 10.12
CA GLU A 43 -3.81 8.83 11.08
C GLU A 43 -3.39 9.13 12.53
N TRP A 44 -2.30 9.86 12.76
CA TRP A 44 -1.73 10.07 14.11
C TRP A 44 -2.71 10.70 15.13
N GLY A 45 -3.79 11.32 14.67
CA GLY A 45 -4.86 11.84 15.52
C GLY A 45 -5.77 10.78 16.15
N ASP A 46 -5.83 9.56 15.59
CA ASP A 46 -6.63 8.44 16.10
C ASP A 46 -5.73 7.24 16.41
N TRP A 47 -5.44 7.06 17.69
CA TRP A 47 -4.58 5.98 18.18
C TRP A 47 -5.08 4.58 17.82
N LEU A 48 -6.40 4.40 17.70
CA LEU A 48 -7.01 3.12 17.36
C LEU A 48 -6.79 2.80 15.88
N ALA A 49 -6.92 3.79 15.00
CA ALA A 49 -6.58 3.68 13.59
C ALA A 49 -5.08 3.36 13.39
N VAL A 50 -4.20 4.06 14.11
CA VAL A 50 -2.75 3.82 14.07
C VAL A 50 -2.42 2.39 14.45
N ILE A 51 -2.91 1.90 15.60
CA ILE A 51 -2.64 0.54 16.06
C ILE A 51 -3.17 -0.49 15.07
N ALA A 52 -4.38 -0.30 14.54
CA ALA A 52 -4.98 -1.24 13.60
C ALA A 52 -4.17 -1.33 12.31
N ILE A 53 -3.91 -0.19 11.65
CA ILE A 53 -3.13 -0.11 10.40
C ILE A 53 -1.73 -0.66 10.63
N PHE A 54 -1.05 -0.19 11.68
CA PHE A 54 0.32 -0.60 11.98
C PHE A 54 0.41 -2.08 12.32
N GLY A 55 -0.50 -2.60 13.15
CA GLY A 55 -0.55 -4.01 13.52
C GLY A 55 -0.80 -4.92 12.31
N GLY A 56 -1.84 -4.63 11.52
CA GLY A 56 -2.19 -5.42 10.34
C GLY A 56 -1.12 -5.35 9.24
N GLY A 57 -0.62 -4.16 8.93
CA GLY A 57 0.39 -3.94 7.90
C GLY A 57 1.76 -4.50 8.29
N THR A 58 2.18 -4.37 9.56
CA THR A 58 3.44 -4.95 10.04
C THR A 58 3.37 -6.48 10.04
N LEU A 59 2.25 -7.07 10.47
CA LEU A 59 2.07 -8.52 10.42
C LEU A 59 2.10 -9.05 8.97
N ALA A 60 1.45 -8.34 8.05
CA ALA A 60 1.46 -8.68 6.63
C ALA A 60 2.88 -8.57 6.03
N ALA A 61 3.62 -7.51 6.34
CA ALA A 61 5.01 -7.31 5.91
C ALA A 61 5.94 -8.40 6.46
N TRP A 62 5.79 -8.74 7.75
CA TRP A 62 6.56 -9.79 8.40
C TRP A 62 6.31 -11.16 7.78
N ARG A 63 5.04 -11.52 7.58
CA ARG A 63 4.68 -12.77 6.91
C ARG A 63 5.24 -12.81 5.50
N ARG A 64 5.30 -11.67 4.82
CA ARG A 64 5.88 -11.59 3.50
C ARG A 64 7.39 -11.78 3.46
N LEU A 65 8.13 -11.40 4.50
CA LEU A 65 9.56 -11.74 4.59
C LEU A 65 9.79 -13.25 4.65
N ARG A 66 8.83 -14.01 5.18
CA ARG A 66 8.90 -15.46 5.33
C ARG A 66 8.37 -16.23 4.12
N SER A 67 7.50 -15.63 3.29
CA SER A 67 6.85 -16.30 2.16
C SER A 67 7.25 -15.72 0.79
N GLY A 68 7.52 -16.60 -0.19
CA GLY A 68 7.83 -16.22 -1.58
C GLY A 68 9.31 -16.30 -1.95
N ARG A 69 9.60 -15.96 -3.21
CA ARG A 69 10.93 -16.10 -3.82
C ARG A 69 11.99 -15.26 -3.08
N PRO A 70 13.13 -15.85 -2.71
CA PRO A 70 14.21 -15.11 -2.05
C PRO A 70 14.79 -14.04 -2.99
N GLY A 71 15.19 -12.91 -2.41
CA GLY A 71 15.78 -11.79 -3.14
C GLY A 71 14.95 -10.51 -3.06
N TRP A 72 15.50 -9.45 -3.67
CA TRP A 72 14.86 -8.15 -3.79
C TRP A 72 13.93 -8.10 -5.01
N GLY A 73 14.35 -8.72 -6.13
CA GLY A 73 13.61 -8.71 -7.38
C GLY A 73 13.31 -7.29 -7.88
N LEU A 74 14.19 -6.34 -7.58
CA LEU A 74 14.10 -4.96 -8.04
C LEU A 74 14.49 -4.90 -9.52
N MET A 75 13.64 -4.25 -10.33
CA MET A 75 13.87 -4.02 -11.76
C MET A 75 14.30 -5.28 -12.55
N PRO A 76 13.39 -6.25 -12.76
CA PRO A 76 13.60 -7.25 -13.80
C PRO A 76 13.76 -6.56 -15.18
N PRO A 77 14.45 -7.20 -16.14
CA PRO A 77 14.52 -6.68 -17.51
C PRO A 77 13.11 -6.45 -18.07
N GLY A 78 12.86 -5.25 -18.64
CA GLY A 78 11.53 -4.80 -19.07
C GLY A 78 10.73 -4.01 -18.02
N SER A 79 11.37 -3.49 -16.97
CA SER A 79 10.73 -2.72 -15.88
C SER A 79 10.50 -1.24 -16.17
N THR A 80 10.97 -0.71 -17.31
CA THR A 80 10.77 0.68 -17.75
C THR A 80 9.30 1.13 -17.77
N PRO A 81 8.34 0.34 -18.32
CA PRO A 81 6.91 0.69 -18.28
C PRO A 81 6.37 0.80 -16.85
N ARG A 82 6.83 -0.06 -15.92
CA ARG A 82 6.40 -0.03 -14.51
C ARG A 82 6.89 1.23 -13.81
N MET A 83 8.11 1.67 -14.13
CA MET A 83 8.68 2.90 -13.59
C MET A 83 7.94 4.14 -14.11
N VAL A 84 7.67 4.19 -15.42
CA VAL A 84 6.89 5.27 -16.04
C VAL A 84 5.48 5.33 -15.42
N LEU A 85 4.82 4.18 -15.25
CA LEU A 85 3.50 4.12 -14.59
C LEU A 85 3.56 4.60 -13.13
N CYS A 86 4.61 4.29 -12.37
CA CYS A 86 4.77 4.80 -11.01
C CYS A 86 4.86 6.34 -10.97
N VAL A 87 5.68 6.91 -11.85
CA VAL A 87 5.87 8.36 -11.93
C VAL A 87 4.59 9.04 -12.42
N ALA A 88 3.99 8.52 -13.49
CA ALA A 88 2.75 9.05 -14.06
C ALA A 88 1.58 8.98 -13.06
N ALA A 89 1.38 7.85 -12.38
CA ALA A 89 0.33 7.71 -11.38
C ALA A 89 0.57 8.63 -10.16
N GLY A 90 1.82 8.80 -9.74
CA GLY A 90 2.19 9.78 -8.71
C GLY A 90 1.84 11.21 -9.13
N LEU A 91 2.22 11.63 -10.33
CA LEU A 91 1.92 12.96 -10.86
C LEU A 91 0.42 13.19 -11.02
N VAL A 92 -0.32 12.23 -11.57
CA VAL A 92 -1.77 12.32 -11.74
C VAL A 92 -2.48 12.40 -10.39
N ALA A 93 -2.12 11.55 -9.43
CA ALA A 93 -2.72 11.59 -8.11
C ALA A 93 -2.38 12.88 -7.35
N LEU A 94 -1.16 13.41 -7.50
CA LEU A 94 -0.76 14.69 -6.93
C LEU A 94 -1.59 15.81 -7.55
N TRP A 95 -1.73 15.80 -8.88
CA TRP A 95 -2.55 16.77 -9.60
C TRP A 95 -4.01 16.71 -9.14
N VAL A 96 -4.60 15.53 -8.98
CA VAL A 96 -5.98 15.37 -8.48
C VAL A 96 -6.09 15.89 -7.05
N ALA A 97 -5.17 15.50 -6.17
CA ALA A 97 -5.18 15.91 -4.76
C ALA A 97 -5.06 17.44 -4.60
N VAL A 98 -4.25 18.10 -5.43
CA VAL A 98 -4.08 19.55 -5.40
C VAL A 98 -5.24 20.27 -6.11
N SER A 99 -5.70 19.78 -7.25
CA SER A 99 -6.69 20.48 -8.09
C SER A 99 -8.12 20.33 -7.59
N VAL A 100 -8.48 19.18 -7.01
CA VAL A 100 -9.86 18.90 -6.58
C VAL A 100 -10.09 19.34 -5.13
N THR A 101 -9.02 19.42 -4.33
CA THR A 101 -9.16 19.50 -2.87
C THR A 101 -8.20 20.47 -2.20
N THR A 102 -8.23 21.74 -2.58
CA THR A 102 -7.65 22.81 -1.75
C THR A 102 -8.34 22.82 -0.37
N GLY A 103 -7.76 22.15 0.64
CA GLY A 103 -8.34 22.01 1.98
C GLY A 103 -7.66 20.93 2.84
N PRO A 104 -8.15 20.68 4.08
CA PRO A 104 -7.62 19.64 4.95
C PRO A 104 -7.70 18.23 4.33
N GLY A 105 -6.70 17.39 4.58
CA GLY A 105 -6.70 15.98 4.13
C GLY A 105 -6.13 15.71 2.74
N VAL A 106 -5.47 16.68 2.09
CA VAL A 106 -4.80 16.51 0.78
C VAL A 106 -3.80 15.35 0.80
N ALA A 107 -3.01 15.23 1.86
CA ALA A 107 -1.99 14.19 2.01
C ALA A 107 -2.60 12.77 2.02
N VAL A 108 -3.70 12.58 2.76
CA VAL A 108 -4.42 11.30 2.83
C VAL A 108 -5.05 10.96 1.48
N ARG A 109 -5.65 11.94 0.80
CA ARG A 109 -6.21 11.76 -0.56
C ARG A 109 -5.15 11.37 -1.58
N PHE A 110 -4.00 12.04 -1.55
CA PHE A 110 -2.87 11.71 -2.42
C PHE A 110 -2.39 10.28 -2.17
N ALA A 111 -2.14 9.92 -0.90
CA ALA A 111 -1.67 8.58 -0.54
C ALA A 111 -2.68 7.49 -0.92
N THR A 112 -3.97 7.69 -0.65
CA THR A 112 -5.01 6.72 -0.98
C THR A 112 -5.19 6.54 -2.49
N LEU A 113 -5.29 7.63 -3.26
CA LEU A 113 -5.42 7.56 -4.73
C LEU A 113 -4.20 6.92 -5.39
N THR A 114 -2.99 7.28 -4.96
CA THR A 114 -1.76 6.68 -5.50
C THR A 114 -1.69 5.19 -5.19
N VAL A 115 -1.93 4.78 -3.95
CA VAL A 115 -1.89 3.38 -3.56
C VAL A 115 -2.96 2.58 -4.29
N ILE A 116 -4.21 3.05 -4.34
CA ILE A 116 -5.29 2.36 -5.06
C ILE A 116 -4.93 2.20 -6.54
N GLY A 117 -4.47 3.26 -7.20
CA GLY A 117 -4.10 3.20 -8.62
C GLY A 117 -2.95 2.22 -8.89
N LEU A 118 -1.87 2.32 -8.12
CA LEU A 118 -0.69 1.48 -8.26
C LEU A 118 -0.96 0.02 -7.90
N MET A 119 -1.70 -0.26 -6.83
CA MET A 119 -2.02 -1.62 -6.42
C MET A 119 -3.01 -2.28 -7.38
N THR A 120 -4.01 -1.55 -7.88
CA THR A 120 -4.94 -2.08 -8.90
C THR A 120 -4.18 -2.44 -10.18
N ALA A 121 -3.31 -1.55 -10.66
CA ALA A 121 -2.44 -1.85 -11.80
C ALA A 121 -1.55 -3.07 -11.52
N ARG A 122 -1.03 -3.20 -10.29
CA ARG A 122 -0.18 -4.33 -9.89
C ARG A 122 -0.93 -5.65 -9.82
N VAL A 123 -2.20 -5.64 -9.38
CA VAL A 123 -3.08 -6.82 -9.40
C VAL A 123 -3.36 -7.25 -10.84
N LEU A 124 -3.68 -6.31 -11.73
CA LEU A 124 -3.96 -6.59 -13.15
C LEU A 124 -2.72 -7.11 -13.90
N ALA A 125 -1.53 -6.62 -13.55
CA ALA A 125 -0.27 -7.03 -14.18
C ALA A 125 0.43 -8.22 -13.48
N GLY A 126 -0.11 -8.72 -12.38
CA GLY A 126 0.55 -9.71 -11.53
C GLY A 126 0.39 -11.13 -12.05
N SER A 127 1.50 -11.79 -12.41
CA SER A 127 1.53 -13.21 -12.78
C SER A 127 1.80 -14.15 -11.59
N HIS A 128 2.34 -13.61 -10.50
CA HIS A 128 2.68 -14.38 -9.30
C HIS A 128 1.69 -14.09 -8.17
N THR A 129 1.08 -15.15 -7.63
CA THR A 129 0.10 -15.09 -6.53
C THR A 129 0.62 -14.28 -5.35
N THR A 130 1.90 -14.45 -5.03
CA THR A 130 2.56 -13.67 -3.99
C THR A 130 2.39 -12.17 -4.25
N VAL A 131 2.81 -11.67 -5.41
CA VAL A 131 2.74 -10.23 -5.77
C VAL A 131 1.32 -9.70 -5.69
N VAL A 132 0.34 -10.47 -6.15
CA VAL A 132 -1.08 -10.11 -6.10
C VAL A 132 -1.57 -9.98 -4.65
N LEU A 133 -1.27 -10.95 -3.78
CA LEU A 133 -1.69 -10.90 -2.36
C LEU A 133 -1.07 -9.69 -1.61
N THR A 134 0.15 -9.28 -1.96
CA THR A 134 0.75 -8.05 -1.42
C THR A 134 0.08 -6.79 -1.93
N ALA A 135 -0.34 -6.76 -3.20
CA ALA A 135 -1.08 -5.65 -3.74
C ALA A 135 -2.47 -5.55 -3.10
N VAL A 136 -3.16 -6.68 -2.91
CA VAL A 136 -4.48 -6.73 -2.24
C VAL A 136 -4.41 -6.27 -0.79
N SER A 137 -3.37 -6.67 -0.04
CA SER A 137 -3.18 -6.21 1.35
C SER A 137 -2.92 -4.70 1.43
N ALA A 138 -2.07 -4.15 0.55
CA ALA A 138 -1.86 -2.71 0.45
C ALA A 138 -3.14 -1.95 0.04
N LEU A 139 -3.94 -2.53 -0.86
CA LEU A 139 -5.22 -1.97 -1.30
C LEU A 139 -6.24 -1.94 -0.15
N ALA A 140 -6.32 -3.00 0.65
CA ALA A 140 -7.17 -3.04 1.84
C ALA A 140 -6.80 -1.97 2.88
N LEU A 141 -5.51 -1.75 3.14
CA LEU A 141 -5.05 -0.69 4.03
C LEU A 141 -5.37 0.72 3.48
N ALA A 142 -5.20 0.93 2.18
CA ALA A 142 -5.56 2.20 1.54
C ALA A 142 -7.06 2.47 1.60
N MET A 143 -7.90 1.45 1.37
CA MET A 143 -9.36 1.61 1.49
C MET A 143 -9.78 1.93 2.92
N ALA A 144 -9.13 1.34 3.92
CA ALA A 144 -9.34 1.71 5.32
C ALA A 144 -8.96 3.17 5.60
N ALA A 145 -7.77 3.60 5.18
CA ALA A 145 -7.34 5.00 5.31
C ALA A 145 -8.27 5.97 4.55
N ALA A 146 -8.83 5.56 3.41
CA ALA A 146 -9.77 6.37 2.65
C ALA A 146 -11.07 6.64 3.41
N THR A 147 -11.45 5.80 4.39
CA THR A 147 -12.66 6.06 5.18
C THR A 147 -12.54 7.30 6.06
N GLY A 148 -11.33 7.67 6.49
CA GLY A 148 -11.07 8.91 7.23
C GLY A 148 -11.35 10.20 6.44
N LEU A 149 -11.61 10.09 5.12
CA LEU A 149 -11.93 11.23 4.25
C LEU A 149 -13.43 11.58 4.23
N GLY A 150 -14.28 10.75 4.81
CA GLY A 150 -15.74 10.93 4.80
C GLY A 150 -16.22 12.07 5.73
N ALA A 151 -17.36 12.68 5.39
CA ALA A 151 -17.97 13.74 6.21
C ALA A 151 -18.52 13.24 7.55
N MET A 152 -18.77 11.92 7.67
CA MET A 152 -19.06 11.27 8.94
C MET A 152 -17.76 10.65 9.45
N THR A 153 -17.38 10.97 10.70
CA THR A 153 -16.29 10.29 11.40
C THR A 153 -16.63 8.80 11.45
N PRO A 154 -15.96 7.95 10.65
CA PRO A 154 -16.19 6.53 10.75
C PRO A 154 -15.72 6.09 12.14
N GLY A 155 -16.46 5.19 12.79
CA GLY A 155 -15.92 4.51 13.96
C GLY A 155 -14.63 3.74 13.61
N PRO A 156 -13.98 3.07 14.58
CA PRO A 156 -12.72 2.35 14.34
C PRO A 156 -12.85 1.12 13.42
N ALA A 157 -14.08 0.72 13.09
CA ALA A 157 -14.40 -0.49 12.33
C ALA A 157 -13.66 -0.63 10.98
N PRO A 158 -13.68 0.34 10.03
CA PRO A 158 -12.97 0.23 8.75
C PRO A 158 -11.46 0.01 8.89
N PHE A 159 -10.81 0.62 9.88
CA PHE A 159 -9.38 0.41 10.14
C PHE A 159 -9.09 -1.01 10.60
N ILE A 160 -9.91 -1.53 11.51
CA ILE A 160 -9.82 -2.92 12.00
C ILE A 160 -10.08 -3.90 10.85
N ILE A 161 -11.13 -3.68 10.05
CA ILE A 161 -11.49 -4.55 8.93
C ILE A 161 -10.37 -4.55 7.88
N GLY A 162 -9.86 -3.38 7.49
CA GLY A 162 -8.75 -3.30 6.53
C GLY A 162 -7.48 -3.98 7.03
N ALA A 163 -7.15 -3.81 8.32
CA ALA A 163 -6.03 -4.48 8.96
C ALA A 163 -6.18 -6.01 8.99
N LEU A 164 -7.39 -6.51 9.31
CA LEU A 164 -7.72 -7.92 9.31
C LEU A 164 -7.65 -8.52 7.91
N ILE A 165 -8.15 -7.81 6.89
CA ILE A 165 -8.03 -8.24 5.48
C ILE A 165 -6.55 -8.28 5.08
N ALA A 166 -5.79 -7.21 5.36
CA ALA A 166 -4.38 -7.15 5.02
C ALA A 166 -3.59 -8.30 5.65
N ALA A 167 -3.84 -8.62 6.92
CA ALA A 167 -3.24 -9.76 7.60
C ALA A 167 -3.75 -11.10 7.05
N GLY A 168 -5.07 -11.24 6.87
CA GLY A 168 -5.73 -12.49 6.48
C GLY A 168 -5.33 -12.97 5.08
N VAL A 169 -5.19 -12.05 4.13
CA VAL A 169 -4.76 -12.35 2.75
C VAL A 169 -3.36 -12.98 2.72
N THR A 170 -2.50 -12.71 3.71
CA THR A 170 -1.17 -13.34 3.80
C THR A 170 -1.18 -14.75 4.38
N VAL A 171 -2.32 -15.26 4.83
CA VAL A 171 -2.51 -16.64 5.32
C VAL A 171 -2.87 -17.59 4.18
N VAL A 172 -3.34 -17.07 3.04
CA VAL A 172 -3.81 -17.89 1.92
C VAL A 172 -2.68 -18.79 1.40
N PRO A 173 -2.88 -20.13 1.36
CA PRO A 173 -1.86 -21.06 0.89
C PRO A 173 -1.46 -20.78 -0.57
N LEU A 174 -0.16 -20.76 -0.82
CA LEU A 174 0.41 -20.62 -2.16
C LEU A 174 0.59 -22.01 -2.74
N THR A 175 -0.44 -22.54 -3.40
CA THR A 175 -0.33 -23.80 -4.14
C THR A 175 0.32 -23.51 -5.49
N GLU A 176 1.66 -23.63 -5.58
CA GLU A 176 2.32 -23.68 -6.89
C GLU A 176 2.06 -25.08 -7.49
N PRO A 177 1.62 -25.19 -8.76
CA PRO A 177 1.55 -26.48 -9.44
C PRO A 177 2.97 -27.04 -9.53
N ARG A 178 3.23 -28.16 -8.86
CA ARG A 178 4.45 -28.94 -9.11
C ARG A 178 4.32 -29.49 -10.53
N ALA A 179 5.18 -29.02 -11.44
CA ALA A 179 5.38 -29.71 -12.70
C ALA A 179 5.77 -31.16 -12.39
N ALA A 180 4.95 -32.09 -12.87
CA ALA A 180 5.21 -33.52 -12.90
C ALA A 180 6.06 -33.86 -14.14
#